data_AF-A0A7C4D6U0-F1
#
_entry.id   AF-A0A7C4D6U0-F1
#
_cell.length_a   1.000
_cell.length_b   1.000
_cell.length_c   1.000
_cell.angle_alpha   90.00
_cell.angle_beta   90.00
_cell.angle_gamma   90.00
#
_symmetry.space_group_name_H-M   'P 1'
#
loop_
_entity.id
_entity.type
_entity.pdbx_description
1 polymer ?
#
loop_
_entity_poly.entity_id
_entity_poly.type
_entity_poly.pdbx_seq_one_letter_code
_entity_poly.pdbx_strand_id
1 'polypeptide(L)'
;MDVPSQVLAQFVLISAIVLITGYYLHSISLYNSFLKERELEVAAYKIERQILEAVNEAIKSKSRVVRNATIGSFYRGKIINKNEYVNLSLSEGNTIKNITLPTAIGLEGSEDVIKIKYVPTSFTTYNVIIIVEYVEKEKTVNVQLG
;
A
#
# COMPACT_ATOMS: atom_id res chain seq x y z
N MET A 1 7.19 62.69 -11.30
CA MET A 1 7.47 62.61 -9.85
C MET A 1 8.44 61.48 -9.65
N ASP A 2 9.66 61.79 -9.22
CA ASP A 2 10.69 60.77 -8.96
C ASP A 2 10.37 60.03 -7.67
N VAL A 3 10.39 58.70 -7.71
CA VAL A 3 10.18 57.87 -6.53
C VAL A 3 11.44 57.96 -5.66
N PRO A 4 11.35 58.29 -4.37
CA PRO A 4 12.51 58.34 -3.50
C PRO A 4 13.24 56.99 -3.45
N SER A 5 14.56 57.00 -3.59
CA SER A 5 15.39 55.79 -3.61
C SER A 5 15.22 54.89 -2.38
N GLN A 6 14.91 55.48 -1.22
CA GLN A 6 14.61 54.75 0.01
C GLN A 6 13.31 53.93 -0.09
N VAL A 7 12.29 54.46 -0.77
CA VAL A 7 11.02 53.75 -1.01
C VAL A 7 11.29 52.57 -1.95
N LEU A 8 12.06 52.78 -3.02
CA LEU A 8 12.43 51.70 -3.94
C LEU A 8 13.24 50.59 -3.23
N ALA A 9 14.19 50.95 -2.38
CA ALA A 9 14.99 50.00 -1.61
C ALA A 9 14.15 49.17 -0.63
N GLN A 10 13.16 49.78 0.03
CA GLN A 10 12.23 49.06 0.90
C GLN A 10 11.35 48.08 0.12
N PHE A 11 10.85 48.47 -1.06
CA PHE A 11 10.10 47.56 -1.93
C PHE A 11 10.94 46.36 -2.39
N VAL A 12 12.21 46.57 -2.75
CA VAL A 12 13.13 45.49 -3.11
C VAL A 12 13.36 44.55 -1.93
N LEU A 13 13.60 45.10 -0.73
CA LEU A 13 13.82 44.30 0.48
C LEU A 13 12.59 43.46 0.85
N ILE A 14 11.40 44.05 0.85
CA ILE A 14 10.15 43.34 1.14
C ILE A 14 9.92 42.24 0.10
N SER A 15 10.12 42.54 -1.19
CA SER A 15 9.97 41.55 -2.27
C SER A 15 10.95 40.39 -2.12
N ALA A 16 12.20 40.67 -1.76
CA ALA A 16 13.20 39.64 -1.50
C ALA A 16 12.82 38.75 -0.31
N ILE A 17 12.32 39.33 0.79
CA ILE A 17 11.85 38.56 1.94
C ILE A 17 10.68 37.65 1.53
N VAL A 18 9.68 38.18 0.83
CA VAL A 18 8.52 37.41 0.36
C VAL A 18 8.96 36.26 -0.55
N LEU A 19 9.89 36.49 -1.47
CA LEU A 19 10.42 35.45 -2.36
C LEU A 19 11.16 34.36 -1.58
N ILE A 20 12.02 34.73 -0.62
CA ILE A 20 12.77 33.77 0.22
C ILE A 20 11.81 32.95 1.09
N THR A 21 10.85 33.60 1.76
CA THR A 21 9.85 32.92 2.57
C THR A 21 8.98 32.00 1.71
N GLY A 22 8.53 32.46 0.54
CA GLY A 22 7.76 31.66 -0.41
C GLY A 22 8.55 30.43 -0.89
N TYR A 23 9.81 30.61 -1.25
CA TYR A 23 10.70 29.50 -1.65
C TYR A 23 10.88 28.48 -0.51
N TYR A 24 11.08 28.96 0.72
CA TYR A 24 11.26 28.09 1.88
C TYR A 24 9.99 27.28 2.19
N LEU A 25 8.82 27.93 2.20
CA LEU A 25 7.53 27.25 2.38
C LEU A 25 7.26 26.24 1.27
N HIS A 26 7.56 26.59 0.02
CA HIS A 26 7.41 25.69 -1.12
C HIS A 26 8.32 24.46 -0.98
N SER A 27 9.59 24.67 -0.59
CA SER A 27 10.56 23.58 -0.39
C SER A 27 10.13 22.63 0.73
N ILE A 28 9.61 23.15 1.84
CA ILE A 28 9.02 22.35 2.92
C ILE A 28 7.81 21.56 2.41
N SER A 29 6.94 22.19 1.61
CA SER A 29 5.78 21.51 1.04
C SER A 29 6.18 20.35 0.14
N LEU A 30 7.22 20.52 -0.70
CA LEU A 30 7.75 19.45 -1.55
C LEU A 30 8.33 18.32 -0.71
N TYR A 31 9.13 18.64 0.32
CA TYR A 31 9.73 17.65 1.20
C TYR A 31 8.67 16.84 1.96
N ASN A 32 7.63 17.49 2.49
CA ASN A 32 6.52 16.82 3.17
C ASN A 32 5.75 15.89 2.23
N SER A 33 5.50 16.29 0.99
CA SER A 33 4.87 15.43 -0.01
C SER A 33 5.72 14.19 -0.32
N PHE A 34 7.03 14.37 -0.46
CA PHE A 34 7.96 13.26 -0.67
C PHE A 34 7.98 12.28 0.52
N LEU A 35 7.98 12.79 1.75
CA LEU A 35 7.92 11.94 2.95
C LEU A 35 6.64 11.10 2.97
N LYS A 36 5.48 11.69 2.72
CA LYS A 36 4.20 10.97 2.65
C LYS A 36 4.19 9.87 1.59
N GLU A 37 4.78 10.14 0.43
CA GLU A 37 4.91 9.13 -0.62
C GLU A 37 5.78 7.95 -0.17
N ARG A 38 6.92 8.22 0.48
CA ARG A 38 7.79 7.16 1.03
C ARG A 38 7.14 6.37 2.15
N GLU A 39 6.39 7.03 3.00
CA GLU A 39 5.66 6.37 4.08
C GLU A 39 4.56 5.43 3.55
N LEU A 40 3.84 5.83 2.50
CA LEU A 40 2.90 4.96 1.77
C LEU A 40 3.59 3.77 1.10
N GLU A 41 4.79 3.94 0.53
CA GLU A 41 5.57 2.84 -0.04
C GLU A 41 6.00 1.82 1.03
N VAL A 42 6.46 2.31 2.19
CA VAL A 42 6.82 1.44 3.31
C VAL A 42 5.60 0.69 3.84
N ALA A 43 4.44 1.35 3.92
CA ALA A 43 3.19 0.70 4.30
C ALA A 43 2.79 -0.42 3.30
N ALA A 44 2.90 -0.15 1.99
CA ALA A 44 2.67 -1.13 0.94
C ALA A 44 3.55 -2.38 1.11
N TYR A 45 4.86 -2.17 1.26
CA TYR A 45 5.83 -3.25 1.42
C TYR A 45 5.55 -4.10 2.66
N LYS A 46 5.14 -3.49 3.77
CA LYS A 46 4.78 -4.23 5.00
C LYS A 46 3.59 -5.16 4.79
N ILE A 47 2.63 -4.80 3.95
CA ILE A 47 1.47 -5.64 3.63
C ILE A 47 1.90 -6.80 2.74
N GLU A 48 2.64 -6.52 1.67
CA GLU A 48 3.16 -7.55 0.75
C GLU A 48 3.98 -8.60 1.51
N ARG A 49 4.84 -8.14 2.43
CA ARG A 49 5.62 -9.03 3.29
C ARG A 49 4.74 -9.92 4.17
N GLN A 50 3.70 -9.37 4.80
CA GLN A 50 2.78 -10.15 5.63
C GLN A 50 1.97 -11.17 4.83
N ILE A 51 1.62 -10.85 3.58
CA ILE A 51 1.00 -11.80 2.64
C ILE A 51 1.98 -12.94 2.35
N LEU A 52 3.23 -12.62 2.01
CA LEU A 52 4.25 -13.62 1.70
C LEU A 52 4.51 -14.55 2.90
N GLU A 53 4.59 -14.00 4.11
CA GLU A 53 4.73 -14.77 5.34
C GLU A 53 3.54 -15.71 5.57
N ALA A 54 2.30 -15.22 5.40
CA ALA A 54 1.09 -16.03 5.54
C ALA A 54 0.99 -17.14 4.46
N VAL A 55 1.41 -16.83 3.23
CA VAL A 55 1.47 -17.81 2.13
C VAL A 55 2.49 -18.90 2.43
N ASN A 56 3.71 -18.53 2.83
CA ASN A 56 4.74 -19.50 3.19
C ASN A 56 4.31 -20.38 4.37
N GLU A 57 3.61 -19.82 5.36
CA GLU A 57 3.07 -20.56 6.49
C GLU A 57 1.96 -21.53 6.06
N ALA A 58 1.06 -21.11 5.16
CA ALA A 58 0.01 -21.97 4.61
C ALA A 58 0.58 -23.12 3.79
N ILE A 59 1.62 -22.88 2.98
CA ILE A 59 2.32 -23.91 2.21
C ILE A 59 2.98 -24.93 3.15
N LYS A 60 3.74 -24.45 4.15
CA LYS A 60 4.45 -25.33 5.09
C LYS A 60 3.52 -26.16 5.95
N SER A 61 2.42 -25.57 6.40
CA SER A 61 1.43 -26.24 7.25
C SER A 61 0.39 -27.04 6.46
N LYS A 62 0.30 -26.84 5.14
CA LYS A 62 -0.79 -27.31 4.28
C LYS A 62 -2.18 -27.01 4.85
N SER A 63 -2.31 -25.85 5.48
CA SER A 63 -3.52 -25.48 6.24
C SER A 63 -3.96 -24.05 5.95
N ARG A 64 -5.13 -23.70 6.50
CA ARG A 64 -5.66 -22.34 6.45
C ARG A 64 -4.94 -21.46 7.46
N VAL A 65 -4.36 -20.36 6.99
CA VAL A 65 -3.73 -19.32 7.81
C VAL A 65 -4.57 -18.05 7.77
N VAL A 66 -4.80 -17.46 8.94
CA VAL A 66 -5.47 -16.16 9.08
C VAL A 66 -4.51 -15.19 9.74
N ARG A 67 -4.20 -14.10 9.04
CA ARG A 67 -3.33 -13.03 9.55
C ARG A 67 -4.06 -11.70 9.53
N ASN A 68 -3.88 -10.94 10.59
CA ASN A 68 -4.35 -9.56 10.63
C ASN A 68 -3.22 -8.63 10.19
N ALA A 69 -3.33 -8.05 9.00
CA ALA A 69 -2.33 -7.11 8.49
C ALA A 69 -2.72 -5.67 8.77
N THR A 70 -1.88 -4.99 9.54
CA THR A 70 -2.05 -3.57 9.87
C THR A 70 -1.27 -2.70 8.90
N ILE A 71 -1.97 -1.81 8.23
CA ILE A 71 -1.45 -0.86 7.23
C ILE A 71 -0.79 0.36 7.91
N GLY A 72 -1.18 0.65 9.17
CA GLY A 72 -0.73 1.80 9.95
C GLY A 72 -1.85 2.81 10.16
N SER A 73 -1.85 3.53 11.29
CA SER A 73 -2.99 4.33 11.79
C SER A 73 -3.40 5.55 10.97
N PHE A 74 -2.67 5.88 9.91
CA PHE A 74 -2.84 7.14 9.17
C PHE A 74 -3.34 6.94 7.72
N TYR A 75 -3.51 5.70 7.25
CA TYR A 75 -3.76 5.42 5.83
C TYR A 75 -5.15 4.87 5.54
N ARG A 76 -5.91 5.49 4.64
CA ARG A 76 -7.19 4.88 4.23
C ARG A 76 -6.94 3.78 3.22
N GLY A 77 -7.38 2.57 3.56
CA GLY A 77 -7.36 1.38 2.71
C GLY A 77 -8.71 1.17 2.00
N LYS A 78 -8.73 1.09 0.67
CA LYS A 78 -9.91 0.62 -0.09
C LYS A 78 -9.57 -0.63 -0.88
N ILE A 79 -10.31 -1.71 -0.61
CA ILE A 79 -10.24 -2.96 -1.37
C ILE A 79 -11.24 -2.90 -2.53
N ILE A 80 -10.75 -3.07 -3.75
CA ILE A 80 -11.57 -3.22 -4.96
C ILE A 80 -11.31 -4.62 -5.51
N ASN A 81 -12.30 -5.50 -5.38
CA ASN A 81 -12.25 -6.87 -5.89
C ASN A 81 -12.44 -6.89 -7.40
N LYS A 82 -11.49 -7.48 -8.13
CA LYS A 82 -11.62 -7.78 -9.56
C LYS A 82 -11.13 -9.20 -9.79
N ASN A 83 -12.06 -10.18 -9.82
CA ASN A 83 -11.86 -11.62 -10.10
C ASN A 83 -10.52 -12.25 -9.63
N GLU A 84 -9.40 -11.93 -10.27
CA GLU A 84 -8.06 -12.50 -10.07
C GLU A 84 -7.11 -11.65 -9.20
N TYR A 85 -7.51 -10.42 -8.86
CA TYR A 85 -6.71 -9.53 -8.03
C TYR A 85 -7.58 -8.60 -7.17
N VAL A 86 -6.99 -8.16 -6.06
CA VAL A 86 -7.54 -7.12 -5.21
C VAL A 86 -6.67 -5.88 -5.34
N ASN A 87 -7.28 -4.77 -5.75
CA ASN A 87 -6.59 -3.48 -5.65
C ASN A 87 -6.78 -2.91 -4.25
N LEU A 88 -5.67 -2.73 -3.54
CA LEU A 88 -5.61 -2.01 -2.29
C LEU A 88 -5.11 -0.59 -2.56
N SER A 89 -6.00 0.38 -2.36
CA SER A 89 -5.64 1.80 -2.41
C SER A 89 -5.28 2.28 -1.01
N LEU A 90 -4.05 2.75 -0.84
CA LEU A 90 -3.55 3.42 0.36
C LEU A 90 -3.55 4.93 0.12
N SER A 91 -4.03 5.73 1.07
CA SER A 91 -4.02 7.18 0.92
C SER A 91 -3.71 7.91 2.21
N GLU A 92 -2.96 9.00 2.07
CA GLU A 92 -2.66 9.96 3.13
C GLU A 92 -2.83 11.38 2.58
N GLY A 93 -3.89 12.08 3.03
CA GLY A 93 -4.28 13.37 2.43
C GLY A 93 -4.60 13.22 0.94
N ASN A 94 -3.84 13.93 0.08
CA ASN A 94 -4.01 13.90 -1.37
C ASN A 94 -3.09 12.89 -2.07
N THR A 95 -2.19 12.22 -1.33
CA THR A 95 -1.28 11.23 -1.89
C THR A 95 -1.95 9.86 -1.86
N ILE A 96 -1.98 9.16 -3.00
CA ILE A 96 -2.61 7.86 -3.16
C ILE A 96 -1.61 6.88 -3.78
N LYS A 97 -1.44 5.71 -3.17
CA LYS A 97 -0.68 4.57 -3.70
C LYS A 97 -1.63 3.40 -3.90
N ASN A 98 -1.63 2.83 -5.10
CA ASN A 98 -2.41 1.63 -5.41
C ASN A 98 -1.49 0.42 -5.48
N ILE A 99 -1.91 -0.68 -4.87
CA ILE A 99 -1.19 -1.95 -4.85
C ILE A 99 -2.12 -3.02 -5.42
N THR A 100 -1.60 -3.81 -6.35
CA THR A 100 -2.32 -4.97 -6.89
C THR A 100 -1.92 -6.20 -6.09
N LEU A 101 -2.89 -6.82 -5.43
CA LEU A 101 -2.70 -7.99 -4.59
C LEU A 101 -3.25 -9.26 -5.27
N PRO A 102 -2.52 -10.39 -5.25
CA PRO A 102 -2.98 -11.62 -5.87
C PRO A 102 -4.11 -12.29 -5.06
N THR A 103 -5.12 -12.85 -5.72
CA THR A 103 -6.15 -13.67 -5.03
C THR A 103 -5.86 -15.16 -5.10
N ALA A 104 -4.91 -15.59 -5.94
CA ALA A 104 -4.46 -16.96 -6.02
C ALA A 104 -2.99 -17.06 -6.43
N ILE A 105 -2.30 -18.10 -5.95
CA ILE A 105 -0.93 -18.44 -6.33
C ILE A 105 -0.89 -19.95 -6.62
N GLY A 106 -0.48 -20.32 -7.83
CA GLY A 106 -0.20 -21.71 -8.19
C GLY A 106 1.19 -22.12 -7.69
N LEU A 107 1.32 -23.36 -7.22
CA LEU A 107 2.62 -23.89 -6.78
C LEU A 107 3.30 -24.61 -7.95
N GLU A 108 4.50 -24.18 -8.30
CA GLU A 108 5.24 -24.77 -9.41
C GLU A 108 5.47 -26.29 -9.17
N GLY A 109 5.20 -27.09 -10.19
CA GLY A 109 5.32 -28.56 -10.11
C GLY A 109 4.24 -29.25 -9.26
N SER A 110 3.20 -28.52 -8.84
CA SER A 110 2.03 -29.08 -8.15
C SER A 110 0.73 -28.58 -8.82
N GLU A 111 -0.35 -29.34 -8.67
CA GLU A 111 -1.69 -28.85 -9.01
C GLU A 111 -2.36 -28.13 -7.82
N ASP A 112 -1.64 -28.01 -6.70
CA ASP A 112 -2.10 -27.31 -5.51
C ASP A 112 -2.15 -25.79 -5.73
N VAL A 113 -3.15 -25.16 -5.10
CA VAL A 113 -3.39 -23.73 -5.24
C VAL A 113 -3.52 -23.08 -3.87
N ILE A 114 -2.86 -21.94 -3.70
CA ILE A 114 -3.07 -21.04 -2.58
C ILE A 114 -4.14 -20.03 -2.95
N LYS A 115 -5.26 -20.01 -2.23
CA LYS A 115 -6.29 -18.96 -2.36
C LYS A 115 -6.09 -17.90 -1.29
N ILE A 116 -6.15 -16.63 -1.68
CA ILE A 116 -5.96 -15.50 -0.78
C ILE A 116 -7.22 -14.64 -0.81
N LYS A 117 -7.79 -14.36 0.36
CA LYS A 117 -8.93 -13.46 0.55
C LYS A 117 -8.53 -12.31 1.45
N TYR A 118 -8.98 -11.12 1.09
CA TYR A 118 -8.72 -9.88 1.83
C TYR A 118 -10.04 -9.37 2.39
N VAL A 119 -10.14 -9.29 3.72
CA VAL A 119 -11.35 -8.81 4.41
C VAL A 119 -11.03 -7.51 5.13
N PRO A 120 -11.67 -6.38 4.77
CA PRO A 120 -11.51 -5.14 5.53
C PRO A 120 -12.15 -5.28 6.90
N THR A 121 -11.43 -4.89 7.97
CA THR A 121 -11.94 -4.99 9.35
C THR A 121 -12.93 -3.88 9.72
N SER A 122 -12.85 -2.72 9.05
CA SER A 122 -13.94 -1.75 8.96
C SER A 122 -13.69 -0.79 7.78
N PHE A 123 -14.66 0.08 7.50
CA PHE A 123 -14.51 1.16 6.50
C PHE A 123 -13.58 2.28 6.97
N THR A 124 -13.18 2.29 8.25
CA THR A 124 -12.38 3.36 8.87
C THR A 124 -11.11 2.86 9.56
N THR A 125 -10.93 1.55 9.73
CA THR A 125 -9.77 0.95 10.39
C THR A 125 -8.85 0.23 9.43
N TYR A 126 -7.58 0.48 9.72
CA TYR A 126 -6.36 0.30 8.97
C TYR A 126 -5.90 -1.15 8.85
N ASN A 127 -6.80 -2.11 9.03
CA ASN A 127 -6.44 -3.52 9.09
C ASN A 127 -7.17 -4.31 7.99
N VAL A 128 -6.39 -5.10 7.27
CA VAL A 128 -6.86 -6.07 6.29
C VAL A 128 -6.59 -7.45 6.88
N ILE A 129 -7.64 -8.23 7.07
CA ILE A 129 -7.48 -9.65 7.39
C ILE A 129 -7.12 -10.36 6.10
N ILE A 130 -5.96 -11.01 6.10
CA ILE A 130 -5.47 -11.89 5.06
C ILE A 130 -5.87 -13.31 5.46
N ILE A 131 -6.68 -13.95 4.64
CA ILE A 131 -7.05 -15.35 4.78
C ILE A 131 -6.36 -16.09 3.64
N VAL A 132 -5.46 -17.00 3.99
CA VAL A 132 -4.75 -17.85 3.04
C VAL A 132 -5.22 -19.29 3.22
N GLU A 133 -5.69 -19.90 2.14
CA GLU A 133 -6.20 -21.27 2.11
C GLU A 133 -5.32 -22.11 1.18
N TYR A 134 -4.68 -23.15 1.74
CA TYR A 134 -4.04 -24.21 0.95
C TYR A 134 -5.11 -25.16 0.41
N VAL A 135 -5.16 -25.35 -0.90
CA VAL A 135 -6.10 -26.26 -1.56
C VAL A 135 -5.30 -27.36 -2.25
N GLU A 136 -5.31 -28.56 -1.67
CA GLU A 136 -4.84 -29.77 -2.36
C GLU A 136 -5.84 -30.13 -3.45
N LYS A 137 -5.34 -30.39 -4.65
CA LYS A 137 -6.19 -30.97 -5.70
C LYS A 137 -6.17 -32.48 -5.52
N GLU A 138 -7.35 -33.10 -5.40
CA GLU A 138 -7.45 -34.56 -5.26
C GLU A 138 -6.73 -35.24 -6.42
N LYS A 139 -5.72 -36.06 -6.12
CA LYS A 139 -5.19 -37.01 -7.10
C LYS A 139 -6.33 -37.95 -7.48
N THR A 140 -6.79 -37.91 -8.73
CA THR A 140 -7.56 -39.00 -9.32
C THR A 140 -6.69 -40.25 -9.28
N VAL A 141 -6.84 -41.07 -8.25
CA VAL A 141 -6.25 -42.40 -8.18
C VAL A 141 -7.05 -43.26 -9.14
N ASN A 142 -6.57 -43.41 -10.37
CA ASN A 142 -7.03 -44.48 -11.26
C ASN A 142 -6.57 -45.80 -10.65
N VAL A 143 -7.40 -46.38 -9.78
CA VAL A 143 -7.24 -47.77 -9.38
C VAL A 143 -7.63 -48.62 -10.59
N GLN A 144 -6.65 -48.99 -11.40
CA GLN A 144 -6.80 -50.11 -12.32
C GLN A 144 -6.93 -51.37 -11.46
N LEU A 145 -8.16 -51.86 -11.31
CA LEU A 145 -8.42 -53.23 -10.85
C LEU A 145 -7.98 -54.16 -11.99
N GLY A 146 -6.81 -54.78 -11.81
CA GLY A 146 -6.31 -55.88 -12.62
C GLY A 146 -6.27 -57.16 -11.80
#